data_AF-A0A523RQR1-F1
#
_entry.id   AF-A0A523RQR1-F1
#
_cell.length_a   1.000
_cell.length_b   1.000
_cell.length_c   1.000
_cell.angle_alpha   90.00
_cell.angle_beta   90.00
_cell.angle_gamma   90.00
#
_symmetry.space_group_name_H-M   'P 1'
#
loop_
_entity.id
_entity.type
_entity.pdbx_description
1 polymer ?
#
loop_
_entity_poly.entity_id
_entity_poly.type
_entity_poly.pdbx_seq_one_letter_code
_entity_poly.pdbx_strand_id
1 'polypeptide(L)' 'MKLIKITSQTRRDFHGVYKCEGCGNEEEHSGYDDRNFHDNVTPHWKCKKCGKSTIDIKGKPDFIQTKYRDYEVV' A
#
# COMPACT_ATOMS: atom_id res chain seq x y z
N MET A 1 -6.69 -0.79 -0.91
CA MET A 1 -5.95 -0.04 -1.95
C MET A 1 -4.85 -0.94 -2.48
N LYS A 2 -4.54 -0.93 -3.78
CA LYS A 2 -3.47 -1.72 -4.38
C LYS A 2 -2.31 -0.83 -4.79
N LEU A 3 -1.11 -1.07 -4.27
CA LEU A 3 0.09 -0.35 -4.70
C LEU A 3 0.39 -0.70 -6.17
N ILE A 4 0.49 0.31 -7.03
CA ILE A 4 0.79 0.15 -8.45
C ILE A 4 2.24 0.44 -8.75
N LYS A 5 2.78 1.52 -8.17
CA LYS A 5 4.17 1.91 -8.32
C LYS A 5 4.66 2.65 -7.09
N ILE A 6 5.94 2.47 -6.77
CA ILE A 6 6.66 3.32 -5.81
C ILE A 6 7.34 4.42 -6.63
N THR A 7 7.06 5.69 -6.32
CA THR A 7 7.61 6.86 -7.02
C THR A 7 8.92 7.32 -6.41
N SER A 8 9.04 7.24 -5.09
CA SER A 8 10.29 7.53 -4.38
C SER A 8 10.38 6.68 -3.12
N GLN A 9 11.59 6.33 -2.72
CA GLN A 9 11.83 5.59 -1.49
C GLN A 9 13.15 6.04 -0.87
N THR A 10 13.09 6.46 0.40
CA THR A 10 14.24 6.86 1.20
C THR A 10 14.21 6.08 2.49
N ARG A 11 15.22 5.23 2.72
CA ARG A 11 15.17 4.21 3.79
C ARG A 11 13.89 3.39 3.65
N ARG A 12 13.17 3.15 4.75
CA ARG A 12 11.92 2.39 4.75
C ARG A 12 10.70 3.23 4.38
N ASP A 13 10.79 4.56 4.44
CA ASP A 13 9.72 5.42 3.98
C ASP A 13 9.67 5.48 2.46
N PHE A 14 8.48 5.30 1.89
CA PHE A 14 8.26 5.38 0.45
C PHE A 14 7.02 6.20 0.12
N HIS A 15 7.04 6.83 -1.05
CA HIS A 15 5.84 7.32 -1.70
C HIS A 15 5.48 6.41 -2.86
N GLY A 16 4.20 6.11 -2.98
CA GLY A 16 3.69 5.27 -4.04
C GLY A 16 2.32 5.73 -4.53
N VAL A 17 1.98 5.30 -5.73
CA VAL A 17 0.65 5.46 -6.29
C VAL A 17 -0.12 4.18 -6.04
N TYR A 18 -1.26 4.34 -5.38
CA TYR A 18 -2.18 3.27 -5.06
C TYR A 18 -3.43 3.41 -5.92
N LYS A 19 -3.96 2.29 -6.40
CA LYS A 19 -5.22 2.23 -7.12
C LYS A 19 -6.25 1.49 -6.32
N CYS A 20 -7.44 2.05 -6.21
CA CYS A 20 -8.59 1.37 -5.61
C CYS A 20 -9.07 0.28 -6.57
N GLU A 21 -9.11 -0.97 -6.10
CA GLU A 21 -9.62 -2.11 -6.87
C GLU A 21 -11.14 -2.05 -7.07
N GLY A 22 -11.87 -1.32 -6.22
CA GLY A 22 -13.32 -1.23 -6.31
C GLY A 22 -13.83 -0.19 -7.31
N CYS A 23 -13.17 0.97 -7.40
CA CYS A 23 -13.63 2.09 -8.25
C CYS A 23 -12.58 2.57 -9.27
N GLY A 24 -11.36 2.02 -9.24
CA GLY A 24 -10.29 2.39 -10.15
C GLY A 24 -9.59 3.73 -9.84
N ASN A 25 -9.96 4.43 -8.76
CA ASN A 25 -9.34 5.70 -8.40
C ASN A 25 -7.87 5.53 -8.02
N GLU A 26 -7.03 6.43 -8.49
CA GLU A 26 -5.60 6.46 -8.17
C GLU A 26 -5.31 7.56 -7.16
N GLU A 27 -4.54 7.24 -6.12
CA GLU A 27 -4.21 8.12 -5.02
C GLU A 27 -2.73 7.96 -4.68
N GLU A 28 -2.04 9.07 -4.49
CA GLU A 28 -0.64 9.07 -4.07
C GLU A 28 -0.56 9.14 -2.56
N HIS A 29 0.25 8.26 -1.97
CA HIS A 29 0.39 8.21 -0.52
C HIS A 29 1.81 7.81 -0.11
N SER A 30 2.23 8.33 1.03
CA SER A 30 3.37 7.82 1.77
C SER A 30 3.00 6.55 2.53
N GLY A 31 3.97 5.66 2.65
CA GLY A 31 3.88 4.43 3.43
C GLY A 31 5.23 4.03 3.96
N TYR A 32 5.23 2.99 4.79
CA TYR A 32 6.43 2.38 5.33
C TYR A 32 6.61 1.00 4.69
N ASP A 33 7.80 0.71 4.19
CA ASP A 33 8.10 -0.49 3.43
C ASP A 33 8.40 -1.65 4.39
N ASP A 34 7.37 -2.08 5.12
CA ASP A 34 7.41 -3.20 6.05
C ASP A 34 6.23 -4.16 5.84
N ARG A 35 6.38 -5.38 6.37
CA ARG A 35 5.37 -6.43 6.18
C ARG A 35 4.00 -6.06 6.75
N ASN A 36 3.98 -5.41 7.91
CA ASN A 36 2.75 -5.03 8.59
C ASN A 36 2.01 -3.91 7.83
N PHE A 37 2.73 -2.96 7.24
CA PHE A 37 2.13 -1.90 6.44
C PHE A 37 1.48 -2.44 5.16
N HIS A 38 2.14 -3.35 4.46
CA HIS A 38 1.59 -3.94 3.23
C HIS A 38 0.45 -4.93 3.50
N ASP A 39 0.53 -5.71 4.57
CA ASP A 39 -0.43 -6.79 4.87
C ASP A 39 -1.64 -6.34 5.70
N ASN A 40 -1.45 -5.39 6.63
CA ASN A 40 -2.53 -4.87 7.48
C ASN A 40 -2.95 -3.46 7.05
N VAL A 41 -2.03 -2.51 6.93
CA VAL A 41 -2.43 -1.09 6.78
C VAL A 41 -3.00 -0.78 5.40
N THR A 42 -2.29 -1.14 4.34
CA THR A 42 -2.66 -0.90 2.94
C THR A 42 -4.03 -1.49 2.54
N PRO A 43 -4.38 -2.74 2.91
CA PRO A 43 -5.68 -3.30 2.56
C PRO A 43 -6.84 -2.76 3.42
N HIS A 44 -6.57 -2.32 4.65
CA HIS A 44 -7.54 -1.62 5.50
C HIS A 44 -7.79 -0.16 5.04
N TRP A 45 -6.92 0.39 4.21
CA TRP A 45 -7.05 1.75 3.69
C TRP A 45 -8.34 1.95 2.87
N LYS A 46 -9.18 2.88 3.32
CA LYS A 46 -10.38 3.34 2.61
C LYS A 46 -10.04 4.33 1.52
N CYS A 47 -10.50 4.07 0.30
CA CYS A 47 -10.41 5.00 -0.82
C CYS A 47 -11.21 6.28 -0.54
N LYS A 48 -10.66 7.47 -0.83
CA LYS A 48 -11.38 8.74 -0.60
C LYS A 48 -12.60 8.92 -1.51
N LYS A 49 -12.62 8.26 -2.68
CA LYS A 49 -13.68 8.41 -3.67
C LYS A 49 -14.90 7.52 -3.41
N CYS A 50 -14.69 6.25 -3.05
CA CYS A 50 -15.77 5.28 -2.85
C CYS A 50 -15.96 4.87 -1.38
N GLY A 51 -15.04 5.23 -0.48
CA GLY A 51 -15.08 4.87 0.93
C GLY A 51 -14.76 3.40 1.24
N LYS A 52 -14.57 2.57 0.22
CA LYS A 52 -14.30 1.13 0.35
C LYS A 52 -12.79 0.87 0.46
N SER A 53 -12.45 -0.17 1.21
CA SER A 53 -11.09 -0.70 1.31
C SER A 53 -10.96 -2.02 0.56
N THR A 54 -9.75 -2.56 0.40
CA THR A 54 -9.56 -3.86 -0.28
C THR A 54 -10.27 -4.98 0.50
N ILE A 55 -10.32 -4.87 1.82
CA ILE A 55 -10.99 -5.83 2.70
C ILE A 55 -12.50 -5.76 2.55
N ASP A 56 -13.05 -4.54 2.43
CA ASP A 56 -14.49 -4.32 2.24
C ASP A 56 -15.02 -5.00 0.97
N ILE A 57 -14.23 -4.98 -0.10
CA ILE A 57 -14.56 -5.65 -1.37
C ILE A 57 -14.10 -7.11 -1.42
N LYS A 58 -13.61 -7.68 -0.31
CA LYS A 58 -13.02 -9.03 -0.22
C LYS A 58 -11.89 -9.27 -1.25
N GLY A 59 -11.17 -8.22 -1.62
CA GLY A 59 -9.98 -8.29 -2.44
C GLY A 59 -8.81 -8.89 -1.64
N LYS A 60 -7.84 -9.47 -2.36
CA LYS A 60 -6.65 -10.04 -1.73
C LYS A 60 -5.54 -8.97 -1.68
N PRO A 61 -4.90 -8.73 -0.53
CA PRO A 61 -3.71 -7.88 -0.49
C PRO A 61 -2.62 -8.49 -1.36
N ASP A 62 -1.88 -7.63 -2.06
CA ASP A 62 -0.79 -8.05 -2.91
C ASP A 62 0.47 -8.28 -2.06
N PHE A 63 1.21 -9.36 -2.33
CA PHE A 63 2.45 -9.64 -1.62
C PHE A 63 3.57 -8.79 -2.22
N ILE A 64 3.73 -7.58 -1.70
CA ILE A 64 4.79 -6.66 -2.13
C ILE A 64 6.08 -7.07 -1.41
N GLN A 65 7.17 -7.27 -2.15
CA GLN A 65 8.47 -7.54 -1.56
C GLN A 65 9.09 -6.23 -1.08
N THR A 66 9.47 -6.17 0.20
CA THR A 66 10.14 -5.00 0.77
C THR A 66 11.58 -4.93 0.26
N LYS A 67 12.11 -3.71 0.12
CA LYS A 67 13.48 -3.46 -0.34
C LYS A 67 14.53 -3.94 0.67
N TYR A 68 14.24 -3.75 1.95
CA TYR A 68 15.12 -4.14 3.06
C TYR A 68 14.52 -5.33 3.81
N ARG A 69 15.38 -6.10 4.47
CA ARG A 69 14.95 -7.19 5.36
C ARG A 69 14.37 -6.62 6.64
N ASP A 70 13.45 -7.34 7.28
CA ASP A 70 12.80 -6.88 8.52
C ASP A 70 13.77 -6.43 9.61
N TYR A 71 14.93 -7.09 9.75
CA TYR A 71 15.95 -6.81 10.78
C TYR A 71 17.07 -5.86 10.34
N GLU A 72 17.02 -5.32 9.12
CA GLU A 72 18.08 -4.47 8.59
C GLU A 72 17.90 -3.01 9.03
N VAL A 73 18.92 -2.43 9.66
CA VAL A 73 18.91 -1.02 10.10
C VAL A 73 19.37 -0.12 8.94
N VAL A 74 18.54 0.85 8.56
CA VAL A 74 18.70 1.72 7.38
C VAL A 74 18.58 3.21 7.69
#